data_AF-A0AAP2GNE2-F1
#
_entry.id   AF-A0AAP2GNE2-F1
#
_cell.length_a   1.000
_cell.length_b   1.000
_cell.length_c   1.000
_cell.angle_alpha   90.00
_cell.angle_beta   90.00
_cell.angle_gamma   90.00
#
_symmetry.space_group_name_H-M   'P 1'
#
loop_
_entity.id
_entity.type
_entity.pdbx_description
1 polymer ?
#
loop_
_entity_poly.entity_id
_entity_poly.type
_entity_poly.pdbx_seq_one_letter_code
_entity_poly.pdbx_strand_id
1 'polypeptide(L)'
;MRKSLWYADQDICRFWEIEVTGSSFTVVEGWEGTVGQTSVSRFDTGEECLEQAGLLIARQMELGYIEQCEGYIKRFEPPQDVKKVLAKQRLIITRRGMFALDPLEDIRLVSVVIRHESRDVEKNGMFCTTAYALVVDEDSQRMLVWLPVAGFYGTWDQVNQQLYIFPRVTWSDIEPNLPTYLHHPPETDTFGSAEAYDRLWDCLDFIPDSFVAQAEEIESLPDAEKMRAARALLHQYELRLLRHPVSTHLNSAFCALVKLYCSLATSLKRQERYAEAAAWMERSLLIVTQSQIYRTTLFVDIYMQLSLCCFRLCNFEASLRYVALYQAYNPGAQEACDEIRASVYRVRQLYQLAIDSRLKTLKQRSAECYQEAIRITQRAVAVAPDDPQLYFNLACFYSLSYKTKEALFCLEEALKKGYKTPGDLLTEQDLQNIRSTKEFEVMTVRFKV
;
A
#
# COMPACT_ATOMS: atom_id res chain seq x y z
N MET A 1 -3.59 17.34 -0.05
CA MET A 1 -3.66 15.98 0.53
C MET A 1 -3.90 15.01 -0.61
N ARG A 2 -3.23 13.86 -0.66
CA ARG A 2 -3.54 12.80 -1.62
C ARG A 2 -3.72 11.48 -0.90
N LYS A 3 -4.77 10.74 -1.23
CA LYS A 3 -5.07 9.42 -0.69
C LYS A 3 -5.51 8.51 -1.82
N SER A 4 -5.03 7.27 -1.78
CA SER A 4 -5.43 6.22 -2.71
C SER A 4 -6.02 5.10 -1.87
N LEU A 5 -7.20 4.62 -2.25
CA LEU A 5 -7.94 3.57 -1.60
C LEU A 5 -8.22 2.48 -2.62
N TRP A 6 -8.32 1.25 -2.14
CA TRP A 6 -8.56 0.12 -2.99
C TRP A 6 -9.54 -0.86 -2.35
N TYR A 7 -10.42 -1.43 -3.16
CA TYR A 7 -11.41 -2.41 -2.75
C TYR A 7 -11.31 -3.61 -3.67
N ALA A 8 -11.24 -4.81 -3.10
CA ALA A 8 -11.58 -5.98 -3.88
C ALA A 8 -12.42 -7.00 -3.14
N ASP A 9 -13.18 -7.69 -3.98
CA ASP A 9 -13.95 -8.87 -3.69
C ASP A 9 -13.59 -9.96 -4.73
N GLN A 10 -14.27 -11.10 -4.71
CA GLN A 10 -13.95 -12.33 -5.47
C GLN A 10 -13.66 -12.09 -6.96
N ASP A 11 -14.39 -11.17 -7.62
CA ASP A 11 -14.23 -10.85 -9.05
C ASP A 11 -14.09 -9.34 -9.33
N ILE A 12 -14.13 -8.51 -8.30
CA ILE A 12 -14.25 -7.07 -8.42
C ILE A 12 -13.04 -6.42 -7.79
N CYS A 13 -12.37 -5.59 -8.56
CA CYS A 13 -11.23 -4.83 -8.11
C CYS A 13 -11.43 -3.36 -8.46
N ARG A 14 -11.52 -2.49 -7.46
CA ARG A 14 -11.82 -1.07 -7.61
C ARG A 14 -10.77 -0.23 -6.92
N PHE A 15 -10.40 0.87 -7.56
CA PHE A 15 -9.62 1.92 -6.92
C PHE A 15 -10.52 3.13 -6.67
N TRP A 16 -10.13 3.91 -5.68
CA TRP A 16 -10.71 5.20 -5.39
C TRP A 16 -9.59 6.12 -4.91
N GLU A 17 -9.33 7.20 -5.63
CA GLU A 17 -8.30 8.18 -5.28
C GLU A 17 -8.93 9.53 -5.01
N ILE A 18 -8.37 10.28 -4.06
CA ILE A 18 -8.74 11.67 -3.82
C ILE A 18 -7.49 12.54 -3.71
N GLU A 19 -7.51 13.65 -4.44
CA GLU A 19 -6.48 14.68 -4.41
C GLU A 19 -7.10 16.03 -4.07
N VAL A 20 -6.73 16.57 -2.91
CA VAL A 20 -7.15 17.88 -2.42
C VAL A 20 -6.10 18.93 -2.79
N THR A 21 -6.53 19.93 -3.55
CA THR A 21 -5.75 21.09 -4.00
C THR A 21 -6.49 22.39 -3.66
N GLY A 22 -5.95 23.15 -2.70
CA GLY A 22 -6.57 24.40 -2.25
C GLY A 22 -7.97 24.18 -1.67
N SER A 23 -8.97 24.84 -2.26
CA SER A 23 -10.39 24.71 -1.89
C SER A 23 -11.18 23.76 -2.80
N SER A 24 -10.48 22.85 -3.49
CA SER A 24 -11.12 21.84 -4.33
C SER A 24 -10.48 20.48 -4.14
N PHE A 25 -11.26 19.43 -4.37
CA PHE A 25 -10.72 18.08 -4.47
C PHE A 25 -11.18 17.40 -5.74
N THR A 26 -10.33 16.52 -6.24
CA THR A 26 -10.60 15.65 -7.37
C THR A 26 -10.68 14.22 -6.85
N VAL A 27 -11.80 13.55 -7.13
CA VAL A 27 -11.98 12.13 -6.85
C VAL A 27 -11.91 11.36 -8.16
N VAL A 28 -11.13 10.29 -8.18
CA VAL A 28 -11.05 9.38 -9.31
C VAL A 28 -11.38 7.97 -8.85
N GLU A 29 -12.46 7.39 -9.38
CA GLU A 29 -12.90 6.04 -9.00
C GLU A 29 -13.10 5.16 -10.22
N GLY A 30 -12.84 3.86 -10.09
CA GLY A 30 -12.93 2.96 -11.22
C GLY A 30 -12.46 1.56 -10.91
N TRP A 31 -12.41 0.72 -11.93
CA TRP A 31 -11.94 -0.65 -11.83
C TRP A 31 -10.42 -0.69 -11.98
N GLU A 32 -9.75 -1.62 -11.30
CA GLU A 32 -8.30 -1.77 -11.44
C GLU A 32 -7.93 -2.02 -12.92
N GLY A 33 -6.95 -1.27 -13.41
CA GLY A 33 -6.51 -1.32 -14.81
C GLY A 33 -7.24 -0.36 -15.74
N THR A 34 -8.21 0.43 -15.27
CA THR A 34 -8.90 1.45 -16.08
C THR A 34 -8.54 2.89 -15.72
N VAL A 35 -8.90 3.84 -16.59
CA VAL A 35 -8.66 5.29 -16.38
C VAL A 35 -9.51 5.86 -15.25
N GLY A 36 -10.65 5.23 -14.95
CA GLY A 36 -11.62 5.68 -13.96
C GLY A 36 -12.38 6.93 -14.32
N GLN A 37 -13.46 7.16 -13.59
CA GLN A 37 -14.26 8.35 -13.67
C GLN A 37 -13.68 9.43 -12.76
N THR A 38 -13.45 10.62 -13.31
CA THR A 38 -12.96 11.78 -12.56
C THR A 38 -14.12 12.71 -12.22
N SER A 39 -14.23 13.08 -10.95
CA SER A 39 -15.16 14.09 -10.46
C SER A 39 -14.40 15.17 -9.70
N VAL A 40 -14.78 16.43 -9.89
CA VAL A 40 -14.14 17.58 -9.25
C VAL A 40 -15.19 18.32 -8.42
N SER A 41 -14.88 18.50 -7.15
CA SER A 41 -15.72 19.23 -6.19
C SER A 41 -14.98 20.47 -5.71
N ARG A 42 -15.69 21.60 -5.62
CA ARG A 42 -15.16 22.90 -5.20
C ARG A 42 -15.93 23.42 -4.00
N PHE A 43 -15.21 24.05 -3.08
CA PHE A 43 -15.70 24.58 -1.82
C PHE A 43 -15.23 26.02 -1.64
N ASP A 44 -15.87 26.74 -0.71
CA ASP A 44 -15.58 28.14 -0.44
C ASP A 44 -14.25 28.29 0.31
N THR A 45 -13.87 27.28 1.13
CA THR A 45 -12.64 27.30 1.91
C THR A 45 -11.84 26.00 1.82
N GLY A 46 -10.53 26.08 2.06
CA GLY A 46 -9.65 24.91 2.10
C GLY A 46 -9.90 23.99 3.29
N GLU A 47 -10.35 24.53 4.43
CA GLU A 47 -10.69 23.73 5.62
C GLU A 47 -11.93 22.88 5.39
N GLU A 48 -13.01 23.47 4.85
CA GLU A 48 -14.23 22.75 4.48
C GLU A 48 -13.92 21.64 3.46
N CYS A 49 -13.09 21.94 2.46
CA CYS A 49 -12.65 20.97 1.46
C CYS A 49 -11.93 19.77 2.08
N LEU A 50 -11.05 20.01 3.06
CA LEU A 50 -10.33 18.95 3.77
C LEU A 50 -11.25 18.11 4.66
N GLU A 51 -12.20 18.73 5.35
CA GLU A 51 -13.18 18.02 6.20
C GLU A 51 -14.05 17.09 5.35
N GLN A 52 -14.61 17.59 4.24
CA GLN A 52 -15.42 16.79 3.33
C GLN A 52 -14.62 15.65 2.66
N ALA A 53 -13.36 15.91 2.30
CA ALA A 53 -12.47 14.87 1.80
C ALA A 53 -12.22 13.77 2.85
N GLY A 54 -12.05 14.14 4.13
CA GLY A 54 -11.90 13.20 5.23
C GLY A 54 -13.13 12.31 5.45
N LEU A 55 -14.33 12.88 5.41
CA LEU A 55 -15.59 12.14 5.52
C LEU A 55 -15.77 11.13 4.37
N LEU A 56 -15.43 11.52 3.14
CA LEU A 56 -15.47 10.63 1.98
C LEU A 56 -14.53 9.44 2.15
N ILE A 57 -13.29 9.68 2.61
CA ILE A 57 -12.32 8.62 2.88
C ILE A 57 -12.86 7.65 3.94
N ALA A 58 -13.35 8.17 5.07
CA ALA A 58 -13.89 7.34 6.14
C ALA A 58 -15.04 6.46 5.65
N ARG A 59 -15.96 7.02 4.85
CA ARG A 59 -17.07 6.28 4.23
C ARG A 59 -16.58 5.15 3.32
N GLN A 60 -15.57 5.40 2.49
CA GLN A 60 -15.01 4.34 1.64
C GLN A 60 -14.35 3.24 2.48
N MET A 61 -13.68 3.60 3.58
CA MET A 61 -13.09 2.61 4.49
C MET A 61 -14.13 1.74 5.20
N GLU A 62 -15.31 2.28 5.52
CA GLU A 62 -16.45 1.51 6.03
C GLU A 62 -17.01 0.53 4.99
N LEU A 63 -16.98 0.92 3.70
CA LEU A 63 -17.38 0.06 2.58
C LEU A 63 -16.36 -1.04 2.27
N GLY A 64 -15.29 -1.16 3.05
CA GLY A 64 -14.26 -2.19 2.91
C GLY A 64 -13.07 -1.80 2.04
N TYR A 65 -12.97 -0.52 1.63
CA TYR A 65 -11.76 -0.04 0.96
C TYR A 65 -10.61 0.04 1.96
N ILE A 66 -9.41 -0.34 1.52
CA ILE A 66 -8.17 -0.30 2.28
C ILE A 66 -7.34 0.86 1.76
N GLU A 67 -6.78 1.64 2.67
CA GLU A 67 -5.93 2.77 2.33
C GLU A 67 -4.55 2.33 1.85
N GLN A 68 -4.15 2.83 0.69
CA GLN A 68 -2.89 2.58 0.03
C GLN A 68 -1.88 3.67 0.42
N CYS A 69 -0.67 3.26 0.80
CA CYS A 69 0.46 4.19 0.94
C CYS A 69 1.01 4.55 -0.46
N GLU A 70 0.91 5.84 -0.80
CA GLU A 70 1.38 6.57 -2.00
C GLU A 70 1.63 5.79 -3.31
N GLY A 71 0.68 5.97 -4.24
CA GLY A 71 0.86 6.32 -5.66
C GLY A 71 2.04 5.77 -6.47
N TYR A 72 1.78 4.78 -7.34
CA TYR A 72 2.79 4.28 -8.29
C TYR A 72 2.42 4.39 -9.76
N ILE A 73 1.14 4.55 -10.12
CA ILE A 73 0.74 4.76 -11.50
C ILE A 73 0.51 6.25 -11.73
N LYS A 74 1.49 6.92 -12.34
CA LYS A 74 1.27 8.26 -12.93
C LYS A 74 0.25 8.08 -14.04
N ARG A 75 -0.98 8.54 -13.84
CA ARG A 75 -1.98 8.53 -14.92
C ARG A 75 -1.61 9.60 -15.93
N PHE A 76 -1.61 9.22 -17.19
CA PHE A 76 -1.31 10.14 -18.28
C PHE A 76 -2.58 10.40 -19.06
N GLU A 77 -2.84 11.68 -19.30
CA GLU A 77 -3.94 12.07 -20.12
C GLU A 77 -3.68 11.67 -21.58
N PRO A 78 -4.56 10.91 -22.24
CA PRO A 78 -4.38 10.58 -23.64
C PRO A 78 -4.35 11.84 -24.52
N PRO A 79 -3.73 11.77 -25.70
CA PRO A 79 -3.73 12.87 -26.66
C PRO A 79 -5.15 13.37 -26.98
N GLN A 80 -5.31 14.68 -27.24
CA GLN A 80 -6.65 15.29 -27.38
C GLN A 80 -7.48 14.70 -28.52
N ASP A 81 -6.83 14.31 -29.62
CA ASP A 81 -7.43 13.61 -30.74
C ASP A 81 -7.99 12.24 -30.32
N VAL A 82 -7.26 11.51 -29.48
CA VAL A 82 -7.71 10.23 -28.89
C VAL A 82 -8.86 10.45 -27.90
N LYS A 83 -8.77 11.42 -26.99
CA LYS A 83 -9.86 11.74 -26.03
C LYS A 83 -11.21 12.01 -26.70
N LYS A 84 -11.20 12.74 -27.83
CA LYS A 84 -12.43 13.03 -28.59
C LYS A 84 -13.11 11.76 -29.10
N VAL A 85 -12.32 10.79 -29.52
CA VAL A 85 -12.80 9.54 -30.11
C VAL A 85 -13.28 8.57 -29.03
N LEU A 86 -12.62 8.55 -27.87
CA LEU A 86 -12.93 7.67 -26.74
C LEU A 86 -14.03 8.20 -25.81
N ALA A 87 -14.61 9.36 -26.11
CA ALA A 87 -15.70 9.93 -25.31
C ALA A 87 -16.99 9.08 -25.37
N LYS A 88 -17.12 8.22 -26.39
CA LYS A 88 -18.21 7.25 -26.57
C LYS A 88 -17.67 6.00 -27.23
N GLN A 89 -18.26 4.84 -26.94
CA GLN A 89 -17.95 3.61 -27.66
C GLN A 89 -18.14 3.82 -29.17
N ARG A 90 -17.13 3.44 -29.96
CA ARG A 90 -17.15 3.62 -31.42
C ARG A 90 -16.65 2.36 -32.12
N LEU A 91 -17.33 1.98 -33.19
CA LEU A 91 -16.89 0.91 -34.07
C LEU A 91 -16.20 1.51 -35.30
N ILE A 92 -14.96 1.12 -35.55
CA ILE A 92 -14.25 1.42 -36.79
C ILE A 92 -14.43 0.24 -37.72
N ILE A 93 -15.13 0.46 -38.83
CA ILE A 93 -15.30 -0.54 -39.89
C ILE A 93 -14.25 -0.29 -40.96
N THR A 94 -13.43 -1.30 -41.22
CA THR A 94 -12.41 -1.29 -42.29
C THR A 94 -12.70 -2.40 -43.29
N ARG A 95 -11.97 -2.41 -44.42
CA ARG A 95 -12.03 -3.53 -45.39
C ARG A 95 -11.59 -4.88 -44.81
N ARG A 96 -10.84 -4.88 -43.69
CA ARG A 96 -10.26 -6.08 -43.08
C ARG A 96 -10.98 -6.53 -41.81
N GLY A 97 -11.94 -5.76 -41.31
CA GLY A 97 -12.65 -6.10 -40.08
C GLY A 97 -13.25 -4.88 -39.37
N MET A 98 -13.98 -5.17 -38.31
CA MET A 98 -14.59 -4.19 -37.43
C MET A 98 -13.81 -4.16 -36.11
N PHE A 99 -13.34 -2.99 -35.73
CA PHE A 99 -12.55 -2.77 -34.51
C PHE A 99 -13.37 -1.93 -33.53
N ALA A 100 -13.46 -2.38 -32.29
CA ALA A 100 -14.07 -1.60 -31.23
C ALA A 100 -13.03 -0.66 -30.61
N LEU A 101 -13.44 0.59 -30.42
CA LEU A 101 -12.79 1.53 -29.51
C LEU A 101 -13.67 1.62 -28.29
N ASP A 102 -13.11 1.13 -27.19
CA ASP A 102 -13.73 1.22 -25.89
C ASP A 102 -13.74 2.68 -25.42
N PRO A 103 -14.76 3.11 -24.68
CA PRO A 103 -14.75 4.43 -24.07
C PRO A 103 -13.55 4.57 -23.13
N LEU A 104 -13.14 5.82 -22.86
CA LEU A 104 -11.94 6.11 -22.05
C LEU A 104 -11.92 5.37 -20.70
N GLU A 105 -13.10 5.19 -20.10
CA GLU A 105 -13.30 4.51 -18.82
C GLU A 105 -13.01 3.01 -18.86
N ASP A 106 -13.00 2.40 -20.05
CA ASP A 106 -12.84 0.97 -20.29
C ASP A 106 -11.49 0.63 -20.96
N ILE A 107 -10.69 1.64 -21.33
CA ILE A 107 -9.36 1.42 -21.93
C ILE A 107 -8.44 0.75 -20.92
N ARG A 108 -7.91 -0.40 -21.32
CA ARG A 108 -7.04 -1.22 -20.50
C ARG A 108 -5.62 -0.66 -20.49
N LEU A 109 -5.07 -0.50 -19.29
CA LEU A 109 -3.63 -0.31 -19.09
C LEU A 109 -2.93 -1.68 -19.22
N VAL A 110 -1.97 -1.78 -20.13
CA VAL A 110 -1.18 -3.00 -20.36
C VAL A 110 0.30 -2.76 -20.05
N SER A 111 1.01 -3.83 -19.73
CA SER A 111 2.47 -3.81 -19.59
C SER A 111 3.11 -4.34 -20.87
N VAL A 112 3.90 -3.51 -21.53
CA VAL A 112 4.74 -3.89 -22.67
C VAL A 112 6.08 -4.37 -22.12
N VAL A 113 6.51 -5.58 -22.50
CA VAL A 113 7.69 -6.24 -21.96
C VAL A 113 8.60 -6.69 -23.09
N ILE A 114 9.72 -6.00 -23.28
CA ILE A 114 10.68 -6.29 -24.34
C ILE A 114 11.85 -7.07 -23.74
N ARG A 115 12.05 -8.29 -24.23
CA ARG A 115 13.20 -9.12 -23.85
C ARG A 115 14.48 -8.53 -24.42
N HIS A 116 15.48 -8.33 -23.56
CA HIS A 116 16.82 -7.91 -23.98
C HIS A 116 17.85 -9.00 -23.68
N GLU A 117 18.62 -9.31 -24.71
CA GLU A 117 19.73 -10.25 -24.66
C GLU A 117 20.96 -9.59 -25.26
N SER A 118 22.05 -9.63 -24.51
CA SER A 118 23.35 -9.07 -24.84
C SER A 118 24.42 -10.17 -24.73
N ARG A 119 25.59 -9.94 -25.33
CA ARG A 119 26.77 -10.78 -25.10
C ARG A 119 27.26 -10.70 -23.65
N ASP A 120 26.97 -9.58 -23.00
CA ASP A 120 27.24 -9.34 -21.59
C ASP A 120 26.01 -9.79 -20.78
N VAL A 121 26.12 -10.96 -20.14
CA VAL A 121 25.01 -11.63 -19.45
C VAL A 121 24.45 -10.79 -18.31
N GLU A 122 25.27 -9.95 -17.68
CA GLU A 122 24.82 -9.03 -16.61
C GLU A 122 23.85 -7.96 -17.12
N LYS A 123 23.85 -7.71 -18.44
CA LYS A 123 22.93 -6.78 -19.09
C LYS A 123 21.67 -7.47 -19.61
N ASN A 124 21.55 -8.78 -19.45
CA ASN A 124 20.32 -9.48 -19.82
C ASN A 124 19.19 -9.12 -18.86
N GLY A 125 18.02 -8.85 -19.42
CA GLY A 125 16.84 -8.58 -18.63
C GLY A 125 15.64 -8.22 -19.50
N MET A 126 14.71 -7.52 -18.90
CA MET A 126 13.49 -7.07 -19.54
C MET A 126 13.38 -5.56 -19.43
N PHE A 127 13.03 -4.92 -20.54
CA PHE A 127 12.57 -3.54 -20.54
C PHE A 127 11.05 -3.51 -20.47
N CYS A 128 10.52 -2.72 -19.56
CA CYS A 128 9.10 -2.65 -19.30
C CYS A 128 8.59 -1.22 -19.42
N THR A 129 7.41 -1.05 -20.01
CA THR A 129 6.67 0.21 -19.97
C THR A 129 5.18 -0.06 -19.85
N THR A 130 4.48 0.85 -19.20
CA THR A 130 3.02 0.88 -19.26
C THR A 130 2.56 1.48 -20.58
N ALA A 131 1.44 1.01 -21.08
CA ALA A 131 0.82 1.51 -22.30
C ALA A 131 -0.71 1.42 -22.20
N TYR A 132 -1.42 2.29 -22.90
CA TYR A 132 -2.87 2.19 -23.06
C TYR A 132 -3.20 1.38 -24.31
N ALA A 133 -3.92 0.27 -24.17
CA ALA A 133 -4.37 -0.55 -25.29
C ALA A 133 -5.60 0.09 -25.94
N LEU A 134 -5.40 0.76 -27.07
CA LEU A 134 -6.44 1.52 -27.77
C LEU A 134 -7.32 0.61 -28.64
N VAL A 135 -6.69 -0.37 -29.30
CA VAL A 135 -7.37 -1.37 -30.12
C VAL A 135 -6.70 -2.71 -29.86
N VAL A 136 -7.50 -3.72 -29.50
CA VAL A 136 -7.02 -5.08 -29.26
C VAL A 136 -7.55 -5.96 -30.38
N ASP A 137 -6.64 -6.68 -31.04
CA ASP A 137 -7.00 -7.81 -31.89
C ASP A 137 -6.62 -9.10 -31.18
N GLU A 138 -7.63 -9.79 -30.67
CA GLU A 138 -7.46 -11.05 -29.94
C GLU A 138 -7.00 -12.18 -30.86
N ASP A 139 -7.32 -12.14 -32.16
CA ASP A 139 -6.96 -13.21 -33.11
C ASP A 139 -5.45 -13.22 -33.37
N SER A 140 -4.85 -12.04 -33.60
CA SER A 140 -3.40 -11.93 -33.79
C SER A 140 -2.61 -11.65 -32.51
N GLN A 141 -3.28 -11.50 -31.37
CA GLN A 141 -2.67 -11.11 -30.08
C GLN A 141 -1.83 -9.83 -30.21
N ARG A 142 -2.33 -8.88 -31.00
CA ARG A 142 -1.69 -7.58 -31.24
C ARG A 142 -2.55 -6.46 -30.70
N MET A 143 -1.88 -5.44 -30.19
CA MET A 143 -2.55 -4.28 -29.64
C MET A 143 -1.94 -3.02 -30.25
N LEU A 144 -2.82 -2.14 -30.73
CA LEU A 144 -2.43 -0.76 -30.97
C LEU A 144 -2.38 -0.07 -29.60
N VAL A 145 -1.21 0.44 -29.24
CA VAL A 145 -0.95 1.01 -27.92
C VAL A 145 -0.52 2.46 -28.04
N TRP A 146 -0.82 3.23 -26.99
CA TRP A 146 -0.21 4.53 -26.74
C TRP A 146 0.72 4.44 -25.53
N LEU A 147 1.96 4.86 -25.71
CA LEU A 147 3.04 4.84 -24.72
C LEU A 147 3.09 6.22 -24.06
N PRO A 148 2.55 6.37 -22.85
CA PRO A 148 2.34 7.70 -22.28
C PRO A 148 3.62 8.41 -21.85
N VAL A 149 4.64 7.67 -21.39
CA VAL A 149 5.91 8.24 -20.93
C VAL A 149 6.73 8.78 -22.12
N ALA A 150 6.81 7.98 -23.18
CA ALA A 150 7.54 8.35 -24.40
C ALA A 150 6.72 9.30 -25.30
N GLY A 151 5.39 9.27 -25.20
CA GLY A 151 4.47 10.04 -26.04
C GLY A 151 4.30 9.47 -27.45
N PHE A 152 4.57 8.18 -27.66
CA PHE A 152 4.50 7.53 -28.97
C PHE A 152 3.31 6.58 -29.07
N TYR A 153 2.78 6.42 -30.28
CA TYR A 153 1.94 5.27 -30.59
C TYR A 153 2.82 4.10 -31.03
N GLY A 154 2.27 2.90 -30.94
CA GLY A 154 2.94 1.72 -31.44
C GLY A 154 2.02 0.52 -31.53
N THR A 155 2.54 -0.56 -32.09
CA THR A 155 1.90 -1.86 -32.09
C THR A 155 2.71 -2.80 -31.20
N TRP A 156 2.04 -3.36 -30.20
CA TRP A 156 2.59 -4.37 -29.33
C TRP A 156 2.20 -5.75 -29.85
N ASP A 157 3.20 -6.54 -30.26
CA ASP A 157 3.06 -7.95 -30.62
C ASP A 157 3.39 -8.81 -29.40
N GLN A 158 2.34 -9.28 -28.72
CA GLN A 158 2.49 -10.04 -27.48
C GLN A 158 3.13 -11.42 -27.71
N VAL A 159 2.94 -12.01 -28.90
CA VAL A 159 3.47 -13.34 -29.23
C VAL A 159 4.98 -13.28 -29.39
N ASN A 160 5.46 -12.29 -30.15
CA ASN A 160 6.88 -12.15 -30.45
C ASN A 160 7.64 -11.27 -29.44
N GLN A 161 6.92 -10.67 -28.48
CA GLN A 161 7.45 -9.70 -27.52
C GLN A 161 8.13 -8.50 -28.20
N GLN A 162 7.55 -8.02 -29.29
CA GLN A 162 8.10 -6.94 -30.11
C GLN A 162 7.20 -5.70 -30.07
N LEU A 163 7.83 -4.55 -29.84
CA LEU A 163 7.18 -3.25 -29.88
C LEU A 163 7.61 -2.51 -31.15
N TYR A 164 6.64 -2.22 -32.01
CA TYR A 164 6.82 -1.34 -33.17
C TYR A 164 6.35 0.05 -32.78
N ILE A 165 7.24 1.04 -32.78
CA ILE A 165 6.86 2.43 -32.45
C ILE A 165 6.60 3.25 -33.72
N PHE A 166 5.76 4.26 -33.61
CA PHE A 166 5.40 5.18 -34.70
C PHE A 166 5.79 6.61 -34.32
N PRO A 167 7.07 7.00 -34.49
CA PRO A 167 7.50 8.35 -34.18
C PRO A 167 6.80 9.35 -35.10
N ARG A 168 6.31 10.46 -34.53
CA ARG A 168 5.66 11.57 -35.27
C ARG A 168 4.32 11.22 -35.96
N VAL A 169 3.73 10.07 -35.65
CA VAL A 169 2.39 9.67 -36.13
C VAL A 169 1.34 10.06 -35.08
N THR A 170 0.21 10.62 -35.51
CA THR A 170 -0.93 10.95 -34.65
C THR A 170 -2.07 9.96 -34.82
N TRP A 171 -3.08 9.99 -33.93
CA TRP A 171 -4.26 9.14 -34.10
C TRP A 171 -4.98 9.39 -35.43
N SER A 172 -4.98 10.64 -35.90
CA SER A 172 -5.62 11.04 -37.16
C SER A 172 -4.97 10.37 -38.39
N ASP A 173 -3.70 10.01 -38.30
CA ASP A 173 -2.98 9.27 -39.34
C ASP A 173 -3.25 7.77 -39.28
N ILE A 174 -3.47 7.24 -38.06
CA ILE A 174 -3.69 5.82 -37.78
C ILE A 174 -5.12 5.40 -38.13
N GLU A 175 -6.13 6.15 -37.68
CA GLU A 175 -7.56 5.81 -37.86
C GLU A 175 -7.94 5.39 -39.29
N PRO A 176 -7.58 6.14 -40.36
CA PRO A 176 -7.94 5.75 -41.73
C PRO A 176 -7.17 4.50 -42.23
N ASN A 177 -6.03 4.17 -41.63
CA ASN A 177 -5.12 3.10 -42.03
C ASN A 177 -4.94 2.04 -40.94
N LEU A 178 -5.90 1.92 -40.03
CA LEU A 178 -5.80 1.11 -38.80
C LEU A 178 -5.30 -0.32 -39.05
N PRO A 179 -5.78 -1.07 -40.06
CA PRO A 179 -5.31 -2.44 -40.28
C PRO A 179 -3.84 -2.52 -40.68
N THR A 180 -3.30 -1.48 -41.32
CA THR A 180 -1.88 -1.42 -41.68
C THR A 180 -1.06 -1.26 -40.41
N TYR A 181 -1.36 -0.28 -39.57
CA TYR A 181 -0.60 -0.08 -38.33
C TYR A 181 -0.72 -1.26 -37.37
N LEU A 182 -1.87 -1.93 -37.30
CA LEU A 182 -2.08 -3.07 -36.41
C LEU A 182 -1.45 -4.39 -36.90
N HIS A 183 -1.59 -4.74 -38.18
CA HIS A 183 -1.15 -6.05 -38.68
C HIS A 183 0.13 -6.01 -39.54
N HIS A 184 0.44 -4.87 -40.14
CA HIS A 184 1.64 -4.66 -40.96
C HIS A 184 2.31 -3.35 -40.57
N PRO A 185 2.71 -3.20 -39.29
CA PRO A 185 3.32 -1.97 -38.82
C PRO A 185 4.53 -1.67 -39.70
N PRO A 186 4.69 -0.44 -40.19
CA PRO A 186 5.86 -0.09 -40.96
C PRO A 186 7.14 -0.32 -40.17
N GLU A 187 8.21 -0.78 -40.85
CA GLU A 187 9.48 -1.10 -40.19
C GLU A 187 10.03 0.11 -39.44
N THR A 188 10.66 -0.16 -38.29
CA THR A 188 11.19 0.83 -37.34
C THR A 188 12.07 1.91 -37.98
N ASP A 189 12.80 1.57 -39.04
CA ASP A 189 13.70 2.49 -39.75
C ASP A 189 13.00 3.45 -40.71
N THR A 190 11.72 3.20 -41.05
CA THR A 190 10.99 3.99 -42.06
C THR A 190 10.37 5.28 -41.52
N PHE A 191 10.21 5.42 -40.19
CA PHE A 191 9.50 6.56 -39.57
C PHE A 191 10.25 7.26 -38.40
N GLY A 192 11.42 6.78 -37.96
CA GLY A 192 12.10 7.26 -36.76
C GLY A 192 13.54 7.78 -36.96
N SER A 193 13.92 8.84 -36.24
CA SER A 193 15.33 9.19 -36.01
C SER A 193 15.91 8.35 -34.86
N ALA A 194 17.23 8.10 -34.85
CA ALA A 194 17.91 7.41 -33.74
C ALA A 194 17.54 8.03 -32.36
N GLU A 195 17.40 9.35 -32.31
CA GLU A 195 16.97 10.10 -31.12
C GLU A 195 15.60 9.67 -30.56
N ALA A 196 14.66 9.25 -31.41
CA ALA A 196 13.34 8.79 -30.95
C ALA A 196 13.43 7.42 -30.25
N TYR A 197 14.34 6.57 -30.73
CA TYR A 197 14.63 5.27 -30.10
C TYR A 197 15.40 5.44 -28.80
N ASP A 198 16.41 6.31 -28.77
CA ASP A 198 17.13 6.64 -27.53
C ASP A 198 16.16 7.14 -26.46
N ARG A 199 15.26 8.06 -26.83
CA ARG A 199 14.21 8.56 -25.94
C ARG A 199 13.28 7.45 -25.46
N LEU A 200 12.92 6.48 -26.30
CA LEU A 200 12.11 5.34 -25.88
C LEU A 200 12.85 4.56 -24.80
N TRP A 201 14.09 4.14 -25.07
CA TRP A 201 14.89 3.33 -24.16
C TRP A 201 15.13 4.01 -22.81
N ASP A 202 15.35 5.32 -22.79
CA ASP A 202 15.46 6.12 -21.56
C ASP A 202 14.18 6.14 -20.72
N CYS A 203 13.02 5.90 -21.34
CA CYS A 203 11.72 5.86 -20.68
C CYS A 203 11.31 4.46 -20.19
N LEU A 204 12.01 3.40 -20.57
CA LEU A 204 11.68 2.03 -20.18
C LEU A 204 12.31 1.68 -18.83
N ASP A 205 11.56 0.99 -17.98
CA ASP A 205 12.08 0.42 -16.74
C ASP A 205 12.82 -0.88 -17.05
N PHE A 206 14.13 -0.90 -16.80
CA PHE A 206 14.93 -2.13 -16.93
C PHE A 206 14.93 -2.95 -15.65
N ILE A 207 14.65 -4.25 -15.79
CA ILE A 207 14.66 -5.27 -14.74
C ILE A 207 15.62 -6.38 -15.16
N PRO A 208 16.77 -6.56 -14.48
CA PRO A 208 17.76 -7.57 -14.86
C PRO A 208 17.31 -8.98 -14.47
N ASP A 209 17.75 -9.99 -15.21
CA ASP A 209 17.50 -11.40 -14.87
C ASP A 209 18.09 -11.79 -13.51
N SER A 210 19.21 -11.14 -13.15
CA SER A 210 19.88 -11.35 -11.88
C SER A 210 19.08 -10.87 -10.66
N PHE A 211 18.00 -10.09 -10.83
CA PHE A 211 17.23 -9.54 -9.71
C PHE A 211 16.75 -10.63 -8.75
N VAL A 212 16.21 -11.74 -9.30
CA VAL A 212 15.70 -12.85 -8.48
C VAL A 212 16.83 -13.54 -7.72
N ALA A 213 17.95 -13.82 -8.39
CA ALA A 213 19.13 -14.43 -7.75
C ALA A 213 19.71 -13.53 -6.65
N GLN A 214 19.81 -12.21 -6.89
CA GLN A 214 20.27 -11.25 -5.88
C GLN A 214 19.36 -11.24 -4.65
N ALA A 215 18.03 -11.30 -4.85
CA ALA A 215 17.10 -11.38 -3.73
C ALA A 215 17.27 -12.67 -2.91
N GLU A 216 17.53 -13.80 -3.56
CA GLU A 216 17.78 -15.08 -2.89
C GLU A 216 19.12 -15.10 -2.12
N GLU A 217 20.17 -14.50 -2.69
CA GLU A 217 21.46 -14.35 -2.01
C GLU A 217 21.33 -13.50 -0.74
N ILE A 218 20.56 -12.42 -0.78
CA ILE A 218 20.29 -11.55 0.37
C ILE A 218 19.62 -12.31 1.52
N GLU A 219 18.75 -13.29 1.22
CA GLU A 219 18.11 -14.10 2.25
C GLU A 219 19.08 -14.96 3.05
N SER A 220 20.24 -15.27 2.49
CA SER A 220 21.29 -16.05 3.15
C SER A 220 22.20 -15.22 4.06
N LEU A 221 22.08 -13.89 4.03
CA LEU A 221 22.92 -12.98 4.82
C LEU A 221 22.48 -12.89 6.29
N PRO A 222 23.38 -12.54 7.22
CA PRO A 222 23.03 -12.20 8.61
C PRO A 222 22.07 -11.01 8.69
N ASP A 223 21.20 -10.96 9.71
CA ASP A 223 20.10 -9.99 9.82
C ASP A 223 20.49 -8.52 9.54
N ALA A 224 21.62 -8.03 10.08
CA ALA A 224 22.03 -6.63 9.88
C ALA A 224 22.46 -6.32 8.43
N GLU A 225 23.17 -7.25 7.80
CA GLU A 225 23.62 -7.12 6.40
C GLU A 225 22.46 -7.35 5.43
N LYS A 226 21.63 -8.35 5.71
CA LYS A 226 20.38 -8.63 5.02
C LYS A 226 19.50 -7.39 4.94
N MET A 227 19.23 -6.74 6.08
CA MET A 227 18.40 -5.54 6.15
C MET A 227 18.95 -4.41 5.27
N ARG A 228 20.27 -4.23 5.25
CA ARG A 228 20.92 -3.19 4.44
C ARG A 228 20.86 -3.52 2.95
N ALA A 229 21.21 -4.75 2.57
CA ALA A 229 21.24 -5.20 1.20
C ALA A 229 19.84 -5.25 0.58
N ALA A 230 18.85 -5.78 1.30
CA ALA A 230 17.45 -5.77 0.88
C ALA A 230 16.96 -4.35 0.61
N ARG A 231 17.19 -3.40 1.52
CA ARG A 231 16.79 -1.99 1.31
C ARG A 231 17.48 -1.35 0.10
N ALA A 232 18.75 -1.66 -0.15
CA ALA A 232 19.47 -1.15 -1.32
C ALA A 232 18.88 -1.70 -2.63
N LEU A 233 18.61 -3.01 -2.68
CA LEU A 233 18.00 -3.65 -3.85
C LEU A 233 16.58 -3.13 -4.12
N LEU A 234 15.78 -2.97 -3.05
CA LEU A 234 14.44 -2.39 -3.13
C LEU A 234 14.50 -0.94 -3.62
N HIS A 235 15.40 -0.11 -3.08
CA HIS A 235 15.57 1.26 -3.53
C HIS A 235 15.81 1.37 -5.04
N GLN A 236 16.50 0.38 -5.62
CA GLN A 236 16.81 0.35 -7.05
C GLN A 236 15.64 -0.14 -7.92
N TYR A 237 14.88 -1.15 -7.48
CA TYR A 237 13.93 -1.88 -8.34
C TYR A 237 12.47 -1.89 -7.89
N GLU A 238 12.17 -1.56 -6.63
CA GLU A 238 10.80 -1.57 -6.07
C GLU A 238 9.84 -0.75 -6.95
N LEU A 239 10.18 0.51 -7.20
CA LEU A 239 9.35 1.41 -8.02
C LEU A 239 9.21 0.93 -9.47
N ARG A 240 10.28 0.35 -10.03
CA ARG A 240 10.29 -0.13 -11.42
C ARG A 240 9.33 -1.30 -11.57
N LEU A 241 9.36 -2.25 -10.64
CA LEU A 241 8.46 -3.40 -10.64
C LEU A 241 7.01 -2.97 -10.40
N LEU A 242 6.76 -2.13 -9.39
CA LEU A 242 5.39 -1.70 -9.02
C LEU A 242 4.68 -0.88 -10.10
N ARG A 243 5.40 -0.35 -11.10
CA ARG A 243 4.81 0.30 -12.29
C ARG A 243 4.18 -0.68 -13.26
N HIS A 244 4.50 -1.97 -13.19
CA HIS A 244 4.05 -2.99 -14.15
C HIS A 244 3.23 -4.10 -13.47
N PRO A 245 2.13 -3.75 -12.76
CA PRO A 245 1.42 -4.63 -11.84
C PRO A 245 0.70 -5.82 -12.50
N VAL A 246 0.39 -5.72 -13.78
CA VAL A 246 -0.40 -6.72 -14.53
C VAL A 246 0.49 -7.68 -15.34
N SER A 247 1.82 -7.50 -15.29
CA SER A 247 2.73 -8.27 -16.13
C SER A 247 2.98 -9.68 -15.58
N THR A 248 2.47 -10.69 -16.29
CA THR A 248 2.73 -12.11 -15.98
C THR A 248 4.20 -12.50 -16.15
N HIS A 249 4.94 -11.78 -17.00
CA HIS A 249 6.38 -11.98 -17.20
C HIS A 249 7.21 -11.58 -15.99
N LEU A 250 6.68 -10.70 -15.12
CA LEU A 250 7.36 -10.24 -13.91
C LEU A 250 6.99 -11.07 -12.67
N ASN A 251 6.28 -12.19 -12.84
CA ASN A 251 5.77 -12.95 -11.71
C ASN A 251 6.85 -13.40 -10.72
N SER A 252 7.99 -13.88 -11.22
CA SER A 252 9.13 -14.29 -10.39
C SER A 252 9.76 -13.11 -9.64
N ALA A 253 9.87 -11.95 -10.30
CA ALA A 253 10.38 -10.73 -9.68
C ALA A 253 9.44 -10.21 -8.59
N PHE A 254 8.13 -10.20 -8.80
CA PHE A 254 7.17 -9.86 -7.75
C PHE A 254 7.22 -10.84 -6.57
N CYS A 255 7.38 -12.13 -6.83
CA CYS A 255 7.58 -13.12 -5.77
C CYS A 255 8.85 -12.83 -4.93
N ALA A 256 9.96 -12.50 -5.60
CA ALA A 256 11.20 -12.10 -4.92
C ALA A 256 11.01 -10.80 -4.12
N LEU A 257 10.30 -9.82 -4.69
CA LEU A 257 10.01 -8.53 -4.06
C LEU A 257 9.24 -8.71 -2.74
N VAL A 258 8.17 -9.52 -2.75
CA VAL A 258 7.39 -9.79 -1.53
C VAL A 258 8.20 -10.57 -0.50
N LYS A 259 9.03 -11.54 -0.92
CA LYS A 259 9.92 -12.27 0.00
C LYS A 259 10.83 -11.29 0.75
N LEU A 260 11.42 -10.32 0.04
CA LEU A 260 12.25 -9.28 0.66
C LEU A 260 11.47 -8.46 1.70
N TYR A 261 10.23 -8.04 1.38
CA TYR A 261 9.38 -7.33 2.36
C TYR A 261 9.11 -8.16 3.61
N CYS A 262 8.71 -9.43 3.44
CA CYS A 262 8.44 -10.35 4.54
C CYS A 262 9.68 -10.59 5.40
N SER A 263 10.85 -10.67 4.77
CA SER A 263 12.13 -10.86 5.46
C SER A 263 12.52 -9.64 6.28
N LEU A 264 12.45 -8.44 5.70
CA LEU A 264 12.65 -7.18 6.40
C LEU A 264 11.72 -7.05 7.61
N ALA A 265 10.43 -7.36 7.40
CA ALA A 265 9.44 -7.31 8.46
C ALA A 265 9.72 -8.34 9.56
N THR A 266 10.17 -9.54 9.21
CA THR A 266 10.57 -10.57 10.19
C THR A 266 11.74 -10.11 11.05
N SER A 267 12.78 -9.54 10.45
CA SER A 267 13.92 -8.98 11.19
C SER A 267 13.51 -7.80 12.08
N LEU A 268 12.59 -6.94 11.63
CA LEU A 268 12.03 -5.85 12.46
C LEU A 268 11.19 -6.36 13.62
N LYS A 269 10.40 -7.43 13.43
CA LYS A 269 9.65 -8.07 14.52
C LYS A 269 10.55 -8.64 15.60
N ARG A 270 11.72 -9.20 15.25
CA ARG A 270 12.74 -9.65 16.23
C ARG A 270 13.29 -8.50 17.07
N GLN A 271 13.27 -7.28 16.53
CA GLN A 271 13.64 -6.05 17.22
C GLN A 271 12.43 -5.38 17.90
N GLU A 272 11.27 -6.04 17.98
CA GLU A 272 10.02 -5.52 18.54
C GLU A 272 9.47 -4.26 17.83
N ARG A 273 9.95 -3.98 16.61
CA ARG A 273 9.54 -2.81 15.79
C ARG A 273 8.31 -3.16 14.94
N TYR A 274 7.21 -3.51 15.60
CA TYR A 274 5.99 -4.02 14.94
C TYR A 274 5.33 -3.03 13.99
N ALA A 275 5.38 -1.73 14.26
CA ALA A 275 4.81 -0.70 13.37
C ALA A 275 5.53 -0.66 12.03
N GLU A 276 6.87 -0.68 12.04
CA GLU A 276 7.66 -0.70 10.80
C GLU A 276 7.54 -2.04 10.08
N ALA A 277 7.48 -3.15 10.84
CA ALA A 277 7.24 -4.47 10.26
C ALA A 277 5.89 -4.54 9.54
N ALA A 278 4.83 -4.01 10.16
CA ALA A 278 3.51 -3.92 9.54
C ALA A 278 3.56 -3.11 8.24
N ALA A 279 4.21 -1.93 8.26
CA ALA A 279 4.34 -1.09 7.07
C ALA A 279 5.06 -1.82 5.91
N TRP A 280 6.09 -2.63 6.19
CA TRP A 280 6.74 -3.44 5.17
C TRP A 280 5.82 -4.56 4.64
N MET A 281 5.09 -5.24 5.52
CA MET A 281 4.15 -6.29 5.12
C MET A 281 2.95 -5.73 4.33
N GLU A 282 2.50 -4.52 4.65
CA GLU A 282 1.42 -3.83 3.92
C GLU A 282 1.83 -3.50 2.48
N ARG A 283 3.12 -3.26 2.21
CA ARG A 283 3.61 -3.10 0.82
C ARG A 283 3.40 -4.35 -0.02
N SER A 284 3.46 -5.53 0.59
CA SER A 284 3.18 -6.78 -0.11
C SER A 284 1.72 -6.86 -0.58
N LEU A 285 0.79 -6.22 0.16
CA LEU A 285 -0.62 -6.21 -0.23
C LEU A 285 -0.79 -5.61 -1.63
N LEU A 286 0.00 -4.60 -1.99
CA LEU A 286 -0.01 -4.01 -3.34
C LEU A 286 0.12 -5.06 -4.44
N ILE A 287 0.95 -6.08 -4.23
CA ILE A 287 1.25 -7.13 -5.21
C ILE A 287 0.19 -8.23 -5.10
N VAL A 288 -0.17 -8.61 -3.88
CA VAL A 288 -1.19 -9.64 -3.62
C VAL A 288 -2.54 -9.25 -4.21
N THR A 289 -2.87 -7.97 -4.17
CA THR A 289 -4.15 -7.45 -4.67
C THR A 289 -4.27 -7.49 -6.19
N GLN A 290 -3.16 -7.47 -6.92
CA GLN A 290 -3.12 -7.33 -8.39
C GLN A 290 -3.44 -8.61 -9.17
N SER A 291 -3.32 -9.79 -8.55
CA SER A 291 -3.60 -11.06 -9.24
C SER A 291 -4.08 -12.14 -8.30
N GLN A 292 -5.07 -12.91 -8.76
CA GLN A 292 -5.60 -14.08 -8.06
C GLN A 292 -4.52 -15.14 -7.75
N ILE A 293 -3.48 -15.20 -8.60
CA ILE A 293 -2.31 -16.08 -8.42
C ILE A 293 -1.60 -15.77 -7.10
N TYR A 294 -1.46 -14.47 -6.78
CA TYR A 294 -0.78 -14.03 -5.56
C TYR A 294 -1.67 -14.17 -4.32
N ARG A 295 -2.99 -14.02 -4.46
CA ARG A 295 -3.94 -14.15 -3.34
C ARG A 295 -4.01 -15.55 -2.73
N THR A 296 -3.84 -16.59 -3.55
CA THR A 296 -4.16 -17.97 -3.15
C THR A 296 -2.96 -18.85 -2.79
N THR A 297 -1.77 -18.55 -3.33
CA THR A 297 -0.68 -19.55 -3.33
C THR A 297 0.58 -19.15 -2.55
N LEU A 298 0.97 -17.88 -2.49
CA LEU A 298 2.26 -17.48 -1.88
C LEU A 298 2.13 -16.60 -0.62
N PHE A 299 1.01 -15.92 -0.42
CA PHE A 299 0.99 -14.74 0.46
C PHE A 299 -0.14 -14.71 1.49
N VAL A 300 -0.87 -15.81 1.64
CA VAL A 300 -1.93 -15.90 2.65
C VAL A 300 -1.35 -15.64 4.05
N ASP A 301 -0.14 -16.12 4.32
CA ASP A 301 0.57 -15.89 5.58
C ASP A 301 0.81 -14.40 5.90
N ILE A 302 0.86 -13.52 4.90
CA ILE A 302 1.05 -12.07 5.12
C ILE A 302 -0.10 -11.51 5.95
N TYR A 303 -1.34 -11.93 5.69
CA TYR A 303 -2.51 -11.50 6.47
C TYR A 303 -2.39 -11.94 7.93
N MET A 304 -1.95 -13.17 8.18
CA MET A 304 -1.69 -13.64 9.55
C MET A 304 -0.59 -12.80 10.23
N GLN A 305 0.52 -12.54 9.53
CA GLN A 305 1.63 -11.76 10.08
C GLN A 305 1.24 -10.30 10.36
N LEU A 306 0.44 -9.68 9.49
CA LEU A 306 -0.14 -8.35 9.68
C LEU A 306 -1.08 -8.33 10.88
N SER A 307 -1.95 -9.33 10.99
CA SER A 307 -2.84 -9.46 12.15
C SER A 307 -2.07 -9.49 13.46
N LEU A 308 -0.98 -10.25 13.52
CA LEU A 308 -0.12 -10.34 14.70
C LEU A 308 0.59 -9.00 14.99
N CYS A 309 1.04 -8.27 13.97
CA CYS A 309 1.64 -6.95 14.17
C CYS A 309 0.60 -5.95 14.70
N CYS A 310 -0.59 -5.89 14.08
CA CYS A 310 -1.69 -5.04 14.53
C CYS A 310 -2.14 -5.39 15.96
N PHE A 311 -2.18 -6.68 16.30
CA PHE A 311 -2.48 -7.13 17.66
C PHE A 311 -1.48 -6.60 18.68
N ARG A 312 -0.17 -6.67 18.37
CA ARG A 312 0.90 -6.12 19.25
C ARG A 312 0.82 -4.59 19.36
N LEU A 313 0.36 -3.91 18.32
CA LEU A 313 0.12 -2.47 18.31
C LEU A 313 -1.23 -2.07 18.91
N CYS A 314 -1.99 -3.02 19.47
CA CYS A 314 -3.32 -2.81 20.04
C CYS A 314 -4.36 -2.28 19.03
N ASN A 315 -4.09 -2.40 17.74
CA ASN A 315 -5.06 -2.14 16.68
C ASN A 315 -5.89 -3.40 16.44
N PHE A 316 -6.79 -3.68 17.39
CA PHE A 316 -7.59 -4.90 17.41
C PHE A 316 -8.55 -5.02 16.21
N GLU A 317 -9.09 -3.90 15.72
CA GLU A 317 -9.97 -3.94 14.55
C GLU A 317 -9.22 -4.34 13.29
N ALA A 318 -8.05 -3.73 13.02
CA ALA A 318 -7.21 -4.14 11.90
C ALA A 318 -6.76 -5.60 12.04
N SER A 319 -6.40 -6.03 13.26
CA SER A 319 -6.02 -7.41 13.54
C SER A 319 -7.14 -8.41 13.18
N LEU A 320 -8.39 -8.12 13.58
CA LEU A 320 -9.54 -8.96 13.24
C LEU A 320 -9.85 -8.96 11.73
N ARG A 321 -9.72 -7.81 11.07
CA ARG A 321 -9.90 -7.70 9.61
C ARG A 321 -8.91 -8.60 8.87
N TYR A 322 -7.63 -8.54 9.23
CA TYR A 322 -6.61 -9.39 8.61
C TYR A 322 -6.80 -10.89 8.93
N VAL A 323 -7.32 -11.25 10.10
CA VAL A 323 -7.69 -12.66 10.38
C VAL A 323 -8.85 -13.13 9.50
N ALA A 324 -9.86 -12.30 9.27
CA ALA A 324 -10.95 -12.63 8.37
C ALA A 324 -10.45 -12.87 6.93
N LEU A 325 -9.53 -12.03 6.46
CA LEU A 325 -8.88 -12.21 5.16
C LEU A 325 -8.05 -13.50 5.12
N TYR A 326 -7.24 -13.77 6.15
CA TYR A 326 -6.47 -15.00 6.26
C TYR A 326 -7.36 -16.25 6.17
N GLN A 327 -8.48 -16.26 6.89
CA GLN A 327 -9.44 -17.36 6.87
C GLN A 327 -10.13 -17.52 5.51
N ALA A 328 -10.50 -16.42 4.85
CA ALA A 328 -11.15 -16.44 3.55
C ALA A 328 -10.26 -17.10 2.48
N TYR A 329 -8.95 -16.83 2.53
CA TYR A 329 -7.98 -17.39 1.58
C TYR A 329 -7.33 -18.70 2.05
N ASN A 330 -7.49 -19.08 3.32
CA ASN A 330 -7.06 -20.38 3.86
C ASN A 330 -8.17 -21.02 4.71
N PRO A 331 -9.17 -21.68 4.08
CA PRO A 331 -10.29 -22.29 4.79
C PRO A 331 -9.88 -23.35 5.82
N GLY A 332 -8.70 -23.97 5.64
CA GLY A 332 -8.15 -24.95 6.59
C GLY A 332 -7.60 -24.35 7.88
N ALA A 333 -7.42 -23.03 7.95
CA ALA A 333 -6.86 -22.33 9.10
C ALA A 333 -7.89 -21.91 10.16
N GLN A 334 -9.08 -22.53 10.18
CA GLN A 334 -10.19 -22.13 11.05
C GLN A 334 -9.78 -22.11 12.54
N GLU A 335 -9.13 -23.17 13.02
CA GLU A 335 -8.69 -23.27 14.42
C GLU A 335 -7.72 -22.13 14.81
N ALA A 336 -6.69 -21.89 14.00
CA ALA A 336 -5.74 -20.81 14.24
C ALA A 336 -6.41 -19.42 14.21
N CYS A 337 -7.37 -19.20 13.31
CA CYS A 337 -8.13 -17.96 13.26
C CYS A 337 -9.01 -17.78 14.51
N ASP A 338 -9.65 -18.85 14.98
CA ASP A 338 -10.49 -18.84 16.17
C ASP A 338 -9.66 -18.52 17.43
N GLU A 339 -8.45 -19.07 17.54
CA GLU A 339 -7.51 -18.76 18.63
C GLU A 339 -7.05 -17.30 18.62
N ILE A 340 -6.70 -16.75 17.45
CA ILE A 340 -6.30 -15.34 17.33
C ILE A 340 -7.49 -14.44 17.69
N ARG A 341 -8.69 -14.71 17.16
CA ARG A 341 -9.89 -13.93 17.48
C ARG A 341 -10.21 -13.98 18.98
N ALA A 342 -10.17 -15.16 19.59
CA ALA A 342 -10.40 -15.32 21.03
C ALA A 342 -9.38 -14.53 21.85
N SER A 343 -8.11 -14.53 21.43
CA SER A 343 -7.05 -13.73 22.05
C SER A 343 -7.36 -12.25 21.93
N VAL A 344 -7.60 -11.75 20.71
CA VAL A 344 -7.94 -10.34 20.44
C VAL A 344 -9.14 -9.87 21.27
N TYR A 345 -10.23 -10.64 21.31
CA TYR A 345 -11.41 -10.29 22.11
C TYR A 345 -11.12 -10.27 23.60
N ARG A 346 -10.35 -11.24 24.12
CA ARG A 346 -9.94 -11.27 25.53
C ARG A 346 -9.13 -10.03 25.90
N VAL A 347 -8.19 -9.63 25.04
CA VAL A 347 -7.38 -8.42 25.25
C VAL A 347 -8.25 -7.18 25.20
N ARG A 348 -9.09 -7.04 24.16
CA ARG A 348 -10.02 -5.92 23.99
C ARG A 348 -10.93 -5.76 25.20
N GLN A 349 -11.43 -6.85 25.76
CA GLN A 349 -12.26 -6.82 26.96
C GLN A 349 -11.48 -6.32 28.19
N LEU A 350 -10.23 -6.78 28.38
CA LEU A 350 -9.39 -6.29 29.48
C LEU A 350 -9.08 -4.79 29.33
N TYR A 351 -8.87 -4.33 28.10
CA TYR A 351 -8.71 -2.90 27.79
C TYR A 351 -9.95 -2.10 28.16
N GLN A 352 -11.14 -2.57 27.75
CA GLN A 352 -12.38 -1.89 28.07
C GLN A 352 -12.61 -1.81 29.58
N LEU A 353 -12.37 -2.92 30.29
CA LEU A 353 -12.46 -2.95 31.75
C LEU A 353 -11.46 -1.98 32.41
N ALA A 354 -10.25 -1.83 31.86
CA ALA A 354 -9.28 -0.87 32.36
C ALA A 354 -9.77 0.57 32.17
N ILE A 355 -10.34 0.90 31.01
CA ILE A 355 -10.96 2.21 30.74
C ILE A 355 -12.15 2.46 31.67
N ASP A 356 -13.04 1.50 31.83
CA ASP A 356 -14.22 1.62 32.70
C ASP A 356 -13.81 1.80 34.17
N SER A 357 -12.74 1.12 34.60
CA SER A 357 -12.16 1.31 35.93
C SER A 357 -11.57 2.71 36.13
N ARG A 358 -10.97 3.29 35.09
CA ARG A 358 -10.52 4.71 35.09
C ARG A 358 -11.71 5.65 35.25
N LEU A 359 -12.78 5.44 34.48
CA LEU A 359 -13.98 6.26 34.57
C LEU A 359 -14.66 6.15 35.94
N LYS A 360 -14.67 4.95 36.53
CA LYS A 360 -15.23 4.71 37.87
C LYS A 360 -14.41 5.38 38.96
N THR A 361 -13.08 5.30 38.89
CA THR A 361 -12.18 5.96 39.84
C THR A 361 -12.30 7.47 39.79
N LEU A 362 -12.45 8.07 38.60
CA LEU A 362 -12.74 9.50 38.44
C LEU A 362 -14.05 9.91 39.12
N LYS A 363 -15.09 9.06 39.10
CA LYS A 363 -16.40 9.35 39.71
C LYS A 363 -16.45 9.12 41.22
N GLN A 364 -15.88 8.01 41.71
CA GLN A 364 -16.08 7.54 43.08
C GLN A 364 -14.90 7.83 44.01
N ARG A 365 -13.68 7.97 43.47
CA ARG A 365 -12.45 8.26 44.20
C ARG A 365 -12.24 7.44 45.50
N SER A 366 -12.61 6.15 45.50
CA SER A 366 -12.46 5.25 46.66
C SER A 366 -11.25 4.32 46.55
N ALA A 367 -10.73 3.88 47.71
CA ALA A 367 -9.59 2.96 47.78
C ALA A 367 -9.88 1.61 47.12
N GLU A 368 -11.09 1.05 47.24
CA GLU A 368 -11.44 -0.20 46.57
C GLU A 368 -11.43 -0.04 45.04
N CYS A 369 -11.86 1.12 44.53
CA CYS A 369 -11.85 1.40 43.11
C CYS A 369 -10.43 1.48 42.55
N TYR A 370 -9.49 2.08 43.27
CA TYR A 370 -8.09 2.15 42.83
C TYR A 370 -7.43 0.76 42.83
N GLN A 371 -7.67 -0.06 43.85
CA GLN A 371 -7.13 -1.42 43.89
C GLN A 371 -7.65 -2.29 42.75
N GLU A 372 -8.95 -2.17 42.43
CA GLU A 372 -9.53 -2.89 41.30
C GLU A 372 -8.98 -2.39 39.96
N ALA A 373 -8.84 -1.07 39.78
CA ALA A 373 -8.26 -0.48 38.58
C ALA A 373 -6.79 -0.91 38.38
N ILE A 374 -5.99 -0.96 39.44
CA ILE A 374 -4.62 -1.48 39.41
C ILE A 374 -4.63 -2.94 38.95
N ARG A 375 -5.46 -3.80 39.55
CA ARG A 375 -5.52 -5.23 39.23
C ARG A 375 -5.90 -5.47 37.76
N ILE A 376 -6.90 -4.76 37.26
CA ILE A 376 -7.34 -4.87 35.86
C ILE A 376 -6.26 -4.35 34.93
N THR A 377 -5.67 -3.20 35.23
CA THR A 377 -4.66 -2.56 34.37
C THR A 377 -3.35 -3.36 34.34
N GLN A 378 -2.94 -3.97 35.45
CA GLN A 378 -1.81 -4.92 35.47
C GLN A 378 -2.06 -6.11 34.54
N ARG A 379 -3.28 -6.66 34.52
CA ARG A 379 -3.66 -7.73 33.59
C ARG A 379 -3.64 -7.24 32.14
N ALA A 380 -4.05 -6.00 31.88
CA ALA A 380 -3.95 -5.40 30.55
C ALA A 380 -2.49 -5.20 30.12
N VAL A 381 -1.61 -4.70 31.00
CA VAL A 381 -0.18 -4.53 30.75
C VAL A 381 0.51 -5.86 30.47
N ALA A 382 0.15 -6.94 31.18
CA ALA A 382 0.69 -8.27 30.93
C ALA A 382 0.38 -8.79 29.52
N VAL A 383 -0.65 -8.25 28.89
CA VAL A 383 -1.15 -8.68 27.58
C VAL A 383 -0.67 -7.74 26.47
N ALA A 384 -0.60 -6.44 26.74
CA ALA A 384 -0.07 -5.42 25.84
C ALA A 384 1.06 -4.65 26.54
N PRO A 385 2.24 -5.28 26.69
CA PRO A 385 3.37 -4.70 27.41
C PRO A 385 4.02 -3.54 26.65
N ASP A 386 3.58 -3.24 25.44
CA ASP A 386 4.15 -2.20 24.59
C ASP A 386 3.26 -0.96 24.50
N ASP A 387 2.07 -0.97 25.11
CA ASP A 387 1.15 0.17 25.07
C ASP A 387 1.48 1.23 26.13
N PRO A 388 2.00 2.40 25.74
CA PRO A 388 2.35 3.46 26.68
C PRO A 388 1.17 4.00 27.49
N GLN A 389 -0.06 3.95 26.97
CA GLN A 389 -1.27 4.44 27.66
C GLN A 389 -1.60 3.58 28.88
N LEU A 390 -1.41 2.25 28.81
CA LEU A 390 -1.66 1.36 29.93
C LEU A 390 -0.69 1.63 31.09
N TYR A 391 0.59 1.85 30.80
CA TYR A 391 1.59 2.22 31.80
C TYR A 391 1.28 3.58 32.43
N PHE A 392 0.83 4.56 31.63
CA PHE A 392 0.39 5.85 32.15
C PHE A 392 -0.83 5.71 33.08
N ASN A 393 -1.86 4.96 32.66
CA ASN A 393 -3.03 4.69 33.50
C ASN A 393 -2.64 4.01 34.82
N LEU A 394 -1.74 3.03 34.75
CA LEU A 394 -1.24 2.33 35.93
C LEU A 394 -0.45 3.27 36.87
N ALA A 395 0.33 4.19 36.32
CA ALA A 395 1.01 5.24 37.07
C ALA A 395 0.02 6.15 37.82
N CYS A 396 -1.06 6.59 37.15
CA CYS A 396 -2.12 7.38 37.78
C CYS A 396 -2.77 6.63 38.96
N PHE A 397 -3.14 5.35 38.78
CA PHE A 397 -3.78 4.58 39.84
C PHE A 397 -2.86 4.30 41.03
N TYR A 398 -1.57 4.07 40.78
CA TYR A 398 -0.59 3.95 41.86
C TYR A 398 -0.38 5.27 42.59
N SER A 399 -0.33 6.39 41.88
CA SER A 399 -0.23 7.72 42.47
C SER A 399 -1.43 8.02 43.39
N LEU A 400 -2.66 7.77 42.93
CA LEU A 400 -3.89 7.90 43.72
C LEU A 400 -3.95 6.95 44.93
N SER A 401 -3.27 5.81 44.86
CA SER A 401 -3.16 4.84 45.95
C SER A 401 -1.95 5.10 46.88
N TYR A 402 -1.26 6.22 46.72
CA TYR A 402 -0.04 6.57 47.48
C TYR A 402 1.12 5.57 47.35
N LYS A 403 1.16 4.83 46.24
CA LYS A 403 2.26 3.92 45.88
C LYS A 403 3.26 4.62 44.98
N THR A 404 4.01 5.56 45.57
CA THR A 404 4.88 6.52 44.86
C THR A 404 5.93 5.85 43.97
N LYS A 405 6.59 4.78 44.46
CA LYS A 405 7.67 4.12 43.71
C LYS A 405 7.16 3.42 42.46
N GLU A 406 6.06 2.68 42.59
CA GLU A 406 5.40 1.97 41.51
C GLU A 406 4.83 2.96 40.47
N ALA A 407 4.27 4.08 40.94
CA ALA A 407 3.78 5.13 40.06
C ALA A 407 4.89 5.73 39.19
N LEU A 408 6.04 6.07 39.79
CA LEU A 408 7.21 6.61 39.07
C LEU A 408 7.78 5.60 38.08
N PHE A 409 7.89 4.33 38.47
CA PHE A 409 8.35 3.26 37.56
C PHE A 409 7.44 3.14 36.34
N CYS A 410 6.12 3.02 36.54
CA CYS A 410 5.17 2.91 35.44
C CYS A 410 5.18 4.14 34.54
N LEU A 411 5.35 5.34 35.11
CA LEU A 411 5.41 6.58 34.34
C LEU A 411 6.66 6.63 33.46
N GLU A 412 7.81 6.17 33.97
CA GLU A 412 9.03 6.08 33.19
C GLU A 412 8.89 5.10 32.03
N GLU A 413 8.26 3.95 32.26
CA GLU A 413 8.00 2.95 31.21
C GLU A 413 7.05 3.50 30.14
N ALA A 414 6.01 4.25 30.51
CA ALA A 414 5.14 4.93 29.56
C ALA A 414 5.92 5.88 28.64
N LEU A 415 6.82 6.68 29.22
CA LEU A 415 7.65 7.62 28.45
C LEU A 415 8.65 6.92 27.53
N LYS A 416 9.31 5.84 28.00
CA LYS A 416 10.21 5.02 27.14
C LYS A 416 9.47 4.42 25.96
N LYS A 417 8.21 4.01 26.15
CA LYS A 417 7.34 3.44 25.12
C LYS A 417 6.67 4.50 24.24
N GLY A 418 7.05 5.78 24.41
CA GLY A 418 6.64 6.85 23.52
C GLY A 418 5.28 7.43 23.83
N TYR A 419 4.89 7.53 25.11
CA TYR A 419 3.72 8.31 25.51
C TYR A 419 3.89 9.79 25.07
N LYS A 420 3.02 10.27 24.17
CA LYS A 420 3.14 11.60 23.53
C LYS A 420 2.06 12.59 23.98
N THR A 421 1.99 12.93 25.26
CA THR A 421 1.29 14.14 25.70
C THR A 421 1.98 14.78 26.91
N PRO A 422 3.01 15.61 26.67
CA PRO A 422 3.71 16.36 27.72
C PRO A 422 2.80 17.29 28.54
N GLY A 423 1.84 17.93 27.85
CA GLY A 423 0.87 18.82 28.48
C GLY A 423 0.03 18.13 29.56
N ASP A 424 -0.36 16.88 29.33
CA ASP A 424 -1.18 16.11 30.27
C ASP A 424 -0.38 15.72 31.52
N LEU A 425 0.91 15.41 31.40
CA LEU A 425 1.74 14.93 32.52
C LEU A 425 1.92 15.97 33.63
N LEU A 426 2.06 17.24 33.27
CA LEU A 426 2.24 18.34 34.22
C LEU A 426 0.92 18.83 34.83
N THR A 427 -0.23 18.57 34.19
CA THR A 427 -1.55 19.03 34.66
C THR A 427 -2.48 17.94 35.20
N GLU A 428 -2.28 16.66 34.85
CA GLU A 428 -3.06 15.49 35.30
C GLU A 428 -3.21 15.43 36.83
N GLN A 429 -4.42 15.59 37.35
CA GLN A 429 -4.63 15.66 38.80
C GLN A 429 -4.23 14.36 39.50
N ASP A 430 -4.38 13.23 38.82
CA ASP A 430 -4.11 11.92 39.39
C ASP A 430 -2.62 11.70 39.72
N LEU A 431 -1.71 12.48 39.11
CA LEU A 431 -0.26 12.42 39.36
C LEU A 431 0.22 13.42 40.41
N GLN A 432 -0.66 14.22 41.02
CA GLN A 432 -0.29 15.28 41.95
C GLN A 432 0.60 14.78 43.10
N ASN A 433 0.36 13.55 43.57
CA ASN A 433 1.09 12.94 44.68
C ASN A 433 2.57 12.66 44.37
N ILE A 434 2.93 12.45 43.10
CA ILE A 434 4.31 12.14 42.71
C ILE A 434 5.06 13.35 42.11
N ARG A 435 4.36 14.43 41.76
CA ARG A 435 4.95 15.62 41.12
C ARG A 435 6.02 16.33 41.95
N SER A 436 5.88 16.33 43.27
CA SER A 436 6.81 17.00 44.18
C SER A 436 8.06 16.17 44.48
N THR A 437 8.17 14.96 43.92
CA THR A 437 9.33 14.08 44.12
C THR A 437 10.49 14.51 43.22
N LYS A 438 11.72 14.33 43.72
CA LYS A 438 12.94 14.64 42.95
C LYS A 438 13.06 13.74 41.72
N GLU A 439 12.58 12.51 41.83
CA GLU A 439 12.57 11.51 40.77
C GLU A 439 11.70 11.94 39.60
N PHE A 440 10.52 12.52 39.87
CA PHE A 440 9.65 13.07 38.84
C PHE A 440 10.32 14.25 38.11
N GLU A 441 10.94 15.16 38.85
CA GLU A 441 11.68 16.30 38.29
C GLU A 441 12.81 15.83 37.34
N VAL A 442 13.65 14.90 37.79
CA VAL A 442 14.72 14.32 36.96
C VAL A 442 14.17 13.65 35.70
N MET A 443 13.05 12.93 35.82
CA MET A 443 12.43 12.24 34.69
C MET A 443 11.89 13.21 33.64
N THR A 444 11.21 14.29 34.03
CA THR A 444 10.70 15.31 33.09
C THR A 444 11.83 15.97 32.29
N VAL A 445 12.96 16.29 32.94
CA VAL A 445 14.15 16.82 32.26
C VAL A 445 14.74 15.80 31.28
N ARG A 446 14.84 14.51 31.68
CA ARG A 446 15.45 13.45 30.86
C ARG A 446 14.68 13.20 29.56
N PHE A 447 13.35 13.19 29.63
CA PHE A 447 12.48 12.93 28.49
C PHE A 447 12.02 14.19 27.76
N LYS A 448 12.46 15.38 28.21
CA LYS A 448 12.09 16.70 27.66
C LYS A 448 10.57 16.91 27.62
N VAL A 449 9.93 16.66 28.75
CA VAL A 449 8.47 16.69 28.93
C VAL A 449 8.06 17.89 29.77
#